data_AF-A0A8H7FXA5-F1
#
_entry.id   AF-A0A8H7FXA5-F1
#
_cell.length_a   1.000
_cell.length_b   1.000
_cell.length_c   1.000
_cell.angle_alpha   90.00
_cell.angle_beta   90.00
_cell.angle_gamma   90.00
#
_symmetry.space_group_name_H-M   'P 1'
#
loop_
_entity.id
_entity.type
_entity.pdbx_description
1 polymer ?
#
loop_
_entity_poly.entity_id
_entity_poly.type
_entity_poly.pdbx_seq_one_letter_code
_entity_poly.pdbx_strand_id
1 'polypeptide(L)'
;MLVPLILVAAAASVRAQVAGISASSEGLNINFDINVYESTLNNIAASVNAGPNRTVQDSIPVQKIYGVNFGNWLVSEPWMSPTSWAAMQGQTCGDCSTCRGSEWSLATYLGQEATNAAFKQHWESWLTQEDVDGIVAAKLNTVRLPLPFWIIEDIVDRTHEPYAQGGLDELIRGLTMFKQAGINVILDHHALPGVAASGQMFAGNCTNQVEFYSSASTPLLPDYNYKRAVTWSIVMAFLSHAHPEFATVFTIEAVNEPIQDASQTPGLGRFETAFVLGVRAIEFLMGITCDNTNPLEVAGALTNNITLPALLEAIPIITKLSIQYDLLSDAAGLNWGALVGQHGQMSPGKLGGFLHGRKRKCLSTQFMDQGWQYTGNPANPAAAAIGPQVYDNHLYFNFGGVAPAATELSYMQTLCNISTVATATAAGDTPLYTGEWSLATAFNTTNAFLQQWGDAQKLAWAGPGSVGWVFWNWKLEEDAQTYPIAGAYLQWSYRDALAAGLFTADPAEYFDENVCVTFLNAAANSTTTTA
;
A
#
# COMPACT_ATOMS: atom_id res chain seq x y z
N MET A 1 -3.95 -41.12 -14.11
CA MET A 1 -2.98 -41.93 -13.32
C MET A 1 -1.51 -41.47 -13.48
N LEU A 2 -1.22 -40.20 -13.80
CA LEU A 2 0.15 -39.70 -14.01
C LEU A 2 0.54 -38.45 -13.19
N VAL A 3 -0.36 -37.97 -12.34
CA VAL A 3 -0.15 -36.83 -11.42
C VAL A 3 0.69 -37.16 -10.16
N PRO A 4 0.74 -38.41 -9.62
CA PRO A 4 1.47 -38.64 -8.35
C PRO A 4 2.99 -38.64 -8.47
N LEU A 5 3.57 -38.84 -9.67
CA LEU A 5 5.02 -38.99 -9.84
C LEU A 5 5.78 -37.65 -9.92
N ILE A 6 5.11 -36.56 -10.29
CA ILE A 6 5.76 -35.24 -10.47
C ILE A 6 6.03 -34.57 -9.12
N LEU A 7 5.18 -34.81 -8.11
CA LEU A 7 5.32 -34.28 -6.75
C LEU A 7 6.44 -34.94 -5.93
N VAL A 8 6.77 -36.21 -6.20
CA VAL A 8 7.86 -36.93 -5.51
C VAL A 8 9.24 -36.44 -5.99
N ALA A 9 9.34 -35.99 -7.25
CA ALA A 9 10.59 -35.47 -7.80
C ALA A 9 10.96 -34.07 -7.27
N ALA A 10 9.95 -33.21 -7.02
CA ALA A 10 10.16 -31.87 -6.45
C ALA A 10 10.67 -31.92 -5.00
N ALA A 11 10.22 -32.90 -4.20
CA ALA A 11 10.68 -33.10 -2.82
C ALA A 11 12.14 -33.61 -2.73
N ALA A 12 12.65 -34.24 -3.78
CA ALA A 12 14.02 -34.76 -3.81
C ALA A 12 15.06 -33.69 -4.16
N SER A 13 14.72 -32.66 -4.95
CA SER A 13 15.69 -31.63 -5.34
C SER A 13 15.96 -30.59 -4.25
N VAL A 14 15.00 -30.38 -3.33
CA VAL A 14 15.15 -29.47 -2.18
C VAL A 14 16.13 -30.03 -1.13
N ARG A 15 16.34 -31.36 -1.07
CA ARG A 15 17.28 -31.99 -0.13
C ARG A 15 18.76 -31.75 -0.45
N ALA A 16 19.11 -31.25 -1.63
CA ALA A 16 20.51 -31.19 -2.07
C ALA A 16 21.22 -29.84 -1.82
N GLN A 17 20.56 -28.81 -1.30
CA GLN A 17 21.15 -27.47 -1.15
C GLN A 17 21.40 -27.00 0.29
N VAL A 18 21.14 -27.82 1.31
CA VAL A 18 21.41 -27.47 2.71
C VAL A 18 22.28 -28.54 3.35
N ALA A 19 23.56 -28.57 2.99
CA ALA A 19 24.58 -29.39 3.66
C ALA A 19 25.69 -28.46 4.16
N GLY A 20 25.56 -27.99 5.40
CA GLY A 20 26.59 -27.11 5.96
C GLY A 20 26.39 -26.56 7.36
N ILE A 21 25.44 -27.03 8.18
CA ILE A 21 25.40 -26.70 9.62
C ILE A 21 24.91 -27.95 10.37
N SER A 22 25.81 -28.54 11.15
CA SER A 22 25.52 -29.65 12.05
C SER A 22 24.86 -29.14 13.33
N ALA A 23 23.56 -29.34 13.46
CA ALA A 23 22.87 -29.46 14.75
C ALA A 23 21.69 -30.41 14.56
N SER A 24 21.55 -31.37 15.48
CA SER A 24 20.66 -32.54 15.47
C SER A 24 19.34 -32.39 14.70
N SER A 25 19.22 -33.09 13.57
CA SER A 25 17.99 -33.19 12.78
C SER A 25 17.16 -34.40 13.21
N GLU A 26 16.13 -34.18 14.02
CA GLU A 26 14.95 -35.03 13.96
C GLU A 26 14.23 -34.70 12.65
N GLY A 27 14.22 -35.66 11.72
CA GLY A 27 13.67 -35.47 10.38
C GLY A 27 12.17 -35.22 10.40
N LEU A 28 11.75 -34.04 9.94
CA LEU A 28 10.37 -33.73 9.55
C LEU A 28 9.93 -34.66 8.41
N ASN A 29 9.10 -35.66 8.72
CA ASN A 29 8.31 -36.39 7.73
C ASN A 29 7.01 -35.61 7.48
N ILE A 30 6.88 -35.02 6.30
CA ILE A 30 5.68 -34.33 5.83
C ILE A 30 4.75 -35.39 5.24
N ASN A 31 3.60 -35.64 5.88
CA ASN A 31 2.60 -36.58 5.38
C ASN A 31 1.31 -35.81 5.01
N PHE A 32 0.97 -35.79 3.72
CA PHE A 32 -0.27 -35.18 3.23
C PHE A 32 -1.41 -36.18 3.37
N ASP A 33 -2.27 -36.03 4.38
CA ASP A 33 -3.48 -36.85 4.51
C ASP A 33 -4.63 -36.26 3.67
N ILE A 34 -4.88 -36.87 2.51
CA ILE A 34 -5.88 -36.48 1.52
C ILE A 34 -7.32 -36.50 2.09
N ASN A 35 -7.62 -37.34 3.08
CA ASN A 35 -8.98 -37.50 3.59
C ASN A 35 -9.41 -36.36 4.54
N VAL A 36 -8.44 -35.75 5.23
CA VAL A 36 -8.66 -34.52 6.02
C VAL A 36 -8.97 -33.34 5.09
N TYR A 37 -8.36 -33.33 3.90
CA TYR A 37 -8.56 -32.28 2.89
C TYR A 37 -9.98 -32.28 2.32
N GLU A 38 -10.54 -33.44 1.95
CA GLU A 38 -11.90 -33.52 1.39
C GLU A 38 -12.99 -33.10 2.38
N SER A 39 -12.90 -33.52 3.65
CA SER A 39 -13.86 -33.12 4.69
C SER A 39 -13.78 -31.62 5.00
N THR A 40 -12.57 -31.06 4.95
CA THR A 40 -12.29 -29.63 5.13
C THR A 40 -12.83 -28.81 3.95
N LEU A 41 -12.62 -29.26 2.71
CA LEU A 41 -13.17 -28.65 1.50
C LEU A 41 -14.72 -28.62 1.50
N ASN A 42 -15.36 -29.71 1.92
CA ASN A 42 -16.82 -29.78 1.98
C ASN A 42 -17.42 -28.85 3.06
N ASN A 43 -16.73 -28.69 4.20
CA ASN A 43 -17.13 -27.73 5.23
C ASN A 43 -16.89 -26.27 4.80
N ILE A 44 -15.83 -26.01 4.04
CA ILE A 44 -15.56 -24.69 3.44
C ILE A 44 -16.65 -24.36 2.42
N ALA A 45 -16.97 -25.27 1.49
CA ALA A 45 -18.02 -25.06 0.49
C ALA A 45 -19.40 -24.78 1.11
N ALA A 46 -19.69 -25.35 2.28
CA ALA A 46 -20.89 -25.04 3.05
C ALA A 46 -20.84 -23.65 3.73
N SER A 47 -19.66 -23.20 4.18
CA SER A 47 -19.44 -21.87 4.79
C SER A 47 -19.35 -20.70 3.80
N VAL A 48 -18.91 -20.96 2.57
CA VAL A 48 -18.80 -19.99 1.45
C VAL A 48 -20.14 -19.32 1.12
N ASN A 49 -21.27 -19.93 1.50
CA ASN A 49 -22.61 -19.46 1.16
C ASN A 49 -23.27 -18.57 2.24
N ALA A 50 -22.57 -18.15 3.32
CA ALA A 50 -23.23 -17.49 4.47
C ALA A 50 -22.66 -16.11 4.92
N GLY A 51 -21.53 -15.65 4.40
CA GLY A 51 -20.92 -14.34 4.71
C GLY A 51 -21.14 -13.29 3.62
N PRO A 52 -21.12 -11.97 3.92
CA PRO A 52 -21.05 -10.94 2.89
C PRO A 52 -19.61 -10.91 2.38
N ASN A 53 -19.34 -11.57 1.26
CA ASN A 53 -18.02 -11.53 0.65
C ASN A 53 -17.79 -10.16 0.00
N ARG A 54 -16.56 -9.64 0.11
CA ARG A 54 -16.08 -8.64 -0.85
C ARG A 54 -15.73 -9.41 -2.12
N THR A 55 -16.50 -9.19 -3.16
CA THR A 55 -16.33 -9.84 -4.46
C THR A 55 -15.29 -9.07 -5.28
N VAL A 56 -14.81 -9.66 -6.37
CA VAL A 56 -13.98 -8.92 -7.35
C VAL A 56 -14.73 -7.68 -7.86
N GLN A 57 -16.06 -7.77 -7.97
CA GLN A 57 -16.95 -6.70 -8.41
C GLN A 57 -17.20 -5.63 -7.34
N ASP A 58 -16.98 -5.93 -6.05
CA ASP A 58 -17.17 -5.04 -4.90
C ASP A 58 -15.84 -4.72 -4.19
N SER A 59 -14.72 -4.71 -4.93
CA SER A 59 -13.37 -4.54 -4.35
C SER A 59 -13.16 -3.20 -3.62
N ILE A 60 -14.04 -2.22 -3.80
CA ILE A 60 -14.08 -0.97 -3.01
C ILE A 60 -15.43 -0.78 -2.27
N PRO A 61 -15.48 -0.10 -1.11
CA PRO A 61 -16.70 0.03 -0.29
C PRO A 61 -17.65 1.14 -0.77
N VAL A 62 -17.27 1.89 -1.81
CA VAL A 62 -17.97 3.07 -2.32
C VAL A 62 -18.10 2.98 -3.85
N GLN A 63 -19.00 3.75 -4.46
CA GLN A 63 -19.12 3.79 -5.92
C GLN A 63 -17.93 4.49 -6.59
N LYS A 64 -17.45 5.58 -5.97
CA LYS A 64 -16.28 6.35 -6.39
C LYS A 64 -15.50 6.79 -5.15
N ILE A 65 -14.19 6.64 -5.23
CA ILE A 65 -13.24 7.16 -4.26
C ILE A 65 -13.06 8.65 -4.54
N TYR A 66 -13.37 9.47 -3.54
CA TYR A 66 -13.02 10.89 -3.50
C TYR A 66 -12.26 11.10 -2.20
N GLY A 67 -10.94 11.12 -2.29
CA GLY A 67 -10.10 11.05 -1.11
C GLY A 67 -8.89 11.98 -1.14
N VAL A 68 -8.16 11.93 -0.03
CA VAL A 68 -6.89 12.62 0.15
C VAL A 68 -5.89 11.65 0.78
N ASN A 69 -4.62 11.82 0.45
CA ASN A 69 -3.55 11.23 1.23
C ASN A 69 -3.47 11.97 2.58
N PHE A 70 -2.95 11.27 3.59
CA PHE A 70 -2.53 11.88 4.85
C PHE A 70 -1.03 11.69 5.04
N GLY A 71 -0.27 12.17 4.04
CA GLY A 71 1.18 12.18 4.00
C GLY A 71 1.80 13.05 5.09
N ASN A 72 3.11 12.83 5.28
CA ASN A 72 3.91 13.42 6.35
C ASN A 72 3.43 13.10 7.78
N TRP A 73 2.57 12.08 7.96
CA TRP A 73 2.11 11.67 9.29
C TRP A 73 2.97 10.55 9.87
N LEU A 74 2.73 9.30 9.47
CA LEU A 74 3.47 8.13 9.96
C LEU A 74 4.73 7.83 9.13
N VAL A 75 4.85 8.48 7.97
CA VAL A 75 6.08 8.58 7.17
C VAL A 75 6.29 10.05 6.86
N SER A 76 7.44 10.58 7.26
CA SER A 76 7.74 12.00 7.19
C SER A 76 8.43 12.37 5.88
N GLU A 77 7.92 13.44 5.27
CA GLU A 77 8.49 14.10 4.11
C GLU A 77 8.80 15.55 4.48
N PRO A 78 10.07 15.86 4.77
CA PRO A 78 10.46 17.15 5.38
C PRO A 78 10.02 18.40 4.62
N TRP A 79 9.79 18.31 3.31
CA TRP A 79 9.31 19.43 2.51
C TRP A 79 7.87 19.84 2.86
N MET A 80 7.09 18.95 3.48
CA MET A 80 5.69 19.19 3.86
C MET A 80 5.54 19.87 5.22
N SER A 81 6.56 19.80 6.07
CA SER A 81 6.58 20.41 7.39
C SER A 81 7.97 20.94 7.77
N PRO A 82 8.49 21.95 7.04
CA PRO A 82 9.86 22.41 7.20
C PRO A 82 10.17 22.95 8.61
N THR A 83 9.26 23.69 9.25
CA THR A 83 9.48 24.20 10.61
C THR A 83 9.41 23.08 11.64
N SER A 84 8.39 22.23 11.56
CA SER A 84 8.25 21.11 12.49
C SER A 84 9.42 20.12 12.37
N TRP A 85 9.89 19.85 11.14
CA TRP A 85 11.06 19.03 10.89
C TRP A 85 12.34 19.64 11.48
N ALA A 86 12.56 20.94 11.27
CA ALA A 86 13.69 21.65 11.85
C ALA A 86 13.65 21.66 13.39
N ALA A 87 12.47 21.74 13.99
CA ALA A 87 12.28 21.67 15.44
C ALA A 87 12.67 20.29 16.02
N MET A 88 12.49 19.21 15.24
CA MET A 88 13.01 17.88 15.56
C MET A 88 14.53 17.75 15.35
N GLN A 89 15.22 18.82 14.95
CA GLN A 89 16.62 18.87 14.50
C GLN A 89 16.86 18.31 13.09
N GLY A 90 15.82 18.09 12.31
CA GLY A 90 15.90 17.79 10.89
C GLY A 90 16.56 18.90 10.07
N GLN A 91 16.95 18.58 8.85
CA GLN A 91 17.56 19.52 7.90
C GLN A 91 16.90 19.39 6.54
N THR A 92 16.78 20.51 5.84
CA THR A 92 16.42 20.54 4.42
C THR A 92 17.65 20.90 3.60
N CYS A 93 17.89 20.16 2.53
CA CYS A 93 19.03 20.31 1.64
C CYS A 93 18.65 19.88 0.22
N GLY A 94 19.44 20.27 -0.78
CA GLY A 94 19.16 19.92 -2.18
C GLY A 94 19.33 18.43 -2.51
N ASP A 95 20.10 17.70 -1.69
CA ASP A 95 20.27 16.25 -1.77
C ASP A 95 20.05 15.67 -0.37
N CYS A 96 18.87 15.08 -0.14
CA CYS A 96 18.47 14.56 1.17
C CYS A 96 19.40 13.47 1.72
N SER A 97 20.24 12.84 0.88
CA SER A 97 21.22 11.84 1.32
C SER A 97 22.42 12.44 2.04
N THR A 98 22.60 13.77 1.95
CA THR A 98 23.73 14.50 2.53
C THR A 98 23.40 15.22 3.83
N CYS A 99 22.14 15.20 4.26
CA CYS A 99 21.70 15.87 5.48
C CYS A 99 20.67 15.04 6.26
N ARG A 100 20.16 15.59 7.37
CA ARG A 100 19.05 15.01 8.13
C ARG A 100 17.71 15.24 7.43
N GLY A 101 17.64 14.86 6.15
CA GLY A 101 16.48 15.02 5.26
C GLY A 101 15.60 13.77 5.14
N SER A 102 15.78 12.77 6.01
CA SER A 102 14.94 11.57 6.07
C SER A 102 14.80 11.08 7.51
N GLU A 103 13.80 10.25 7.80
CA GLU A 103 13.61 9.68 9.15
C GLU A 103 14.84 8.90 9.61
N TRP A 104 15.47 8.11 8.73
CA TRP A 104 16.70 7.38 9.05
C TRP A 104 17.82 8.30 9.55
N SER A 105 18.15 9.33 8.77
CA SER A 105 19.29 10.20 9.08
C SER A 105 19.02 11.09 10.30
N LEU A 106 17.77 11.49 10.52
CA LEU A 106 17.38 12.18 11.74
C LEU A 106 17.46 11.26 12.96
N ALA A 107 16.87 10.06 12.89
CA ALA A 107 16.83 9.15 14.00
C ALA A 107 18.21 8.61 14.40
N THR A 108 19.10 8.41 13.41
CA THR A 108 20.54 8.13 13.65
C THR A 108 21.19 9.21 14.51
N TYR A 109 20.86 10.47 14.25
CA TYR A 109 21.46 11.61 14.95
C TYR A 109 20.92 11.77 16.36
N LEU A 110 19.60 11.62 16.54
CA LEU A 110 18.93 11.81 17.83
C LEU A 110 19.21 10.68 18.81
N GLY A 111 19.30 9.44 18.33
CA GLY A 111 19.28 8.24 19.16
C GLY A 111 17.86 7.88 19.62
N GLN A 112 17.66 6.61 20.00
CA GLN A 112 16.32 5.99 20.11
C GLN A 112 15.32 6.75 21.00
N GLU A 113 15.71 7.16 22.21
CA GLU A 113 14.80 7.82 23.16
C GLU A 113 14.31 9.18 22.62
N ALA A 114 15.22 10.00 22.11
CA ALA A 114 14.90 11.30 21.54
C ALA A 114 14.13 11.16 20.22
N THR A 115 14.46 10.17 19.39
CA THR A 115 13.69 9.80 18.20
C THR A 115 12.24 9.48 18.58
N ASN A 116 12.01 8.57 19.53
CA ASN A 116 10.67 8.16 19.95
C ASN A 116 9.86 9.37 20.47
N ALA A 117 10.47 10.23 21.29
CA ALA A 117 9.81 11.42 21.82
C ALA A 117 9.44 12.42 20.72
N ALA A 118 10.37 12.70 19.80
CA ALA A 118 10.15 13.65 18.71
C ALA A 118 9.05 13.19 17.75
N PHE A 119 9.09 11.93 17.31
CA PHE A 119 8.09 11.38 16.40
C PHE A 119 6.73 11.22 17.06
N LYS A 120 6.65 10.84 18.35
CA LYS A 120 5.38 10.81 19.07
C LYS A 120 4.71 12.19 19.11
N GLN A 121 5.47 13.23 19.41
CA GLN A 121 4.95 14.60 19.41
C GLN A 121 4.48 15.02 18.01
N HIS A 122 5.24 14.68 16.96
CA HIS A 122 4.83 14.93 15.58
C HIS A 122 3.53 14.21 15.24
N TRP A 123 3.41 12.91 15.49
CA TRP A 123 2.22 12.12 15.19
C TRP A 123 0.96 12.66 15.90
N GLU A 124 1.06 13.04 17.17
CA GLU A 124 -0.04 13.57 17.98
C GLU A 124 -0.50 14.97 17.52
N SER A 125 0.41 15.78 16.98
CA SER A 125 0.10 17.15 16.52
C SER A 125 -0.23 17.24 15.03
N TRP A 126 0.26 16.31 14.21
CA TRP A 126 0.01 16.31 12.77
C TRP A 126 -1.37 15.76 12.41
N LEU A 127 -1.90 14.74 13.11
CA LEU A 127 -3.29 14.31 12.94
C LEU A 127 -4.14 14.79 14.13
N THR A 128 -5.02 15.75 13.88
CA THR A 128 -5.96 16.31 14.85
C THR A 128 -7.42 16.00 14.47
N GLN A 129 -8.35 16.20 15.41
CA GLN A 129 -9.78 16.04 15.10
C GLN A 129 -10.27 17.07 14.07
N GLU A 130 -9.69 18.27 14.07
CA GLU A 130 -10.00 19.31 13.09
C GLU A 130 -9.68 18.86 11.66
N ASP A 131 -8.60 18.09 11.47
CA ASP A 131 -8.29 17.52 10.16
C ASP A 131 -9.37 16.55 9.69
N VAL A 132 -9.83 15.67 10.58
CA VAL A 132 -10.88 14.69 10.25
C VAL A 132 -12.21 15.39 9.98
N ASP A 133 -12.58 16.37 10.79
CA ASP A 133 -13.79 17.16 10.60
C ASP A 133 -13.72 17.95 9.27
N GLY A 134 -12.55 18.47 8.91
CA GLY A 134 -12.31 19.14 7.64
C GLY A 134 -12.46 18.21 6.43
N ILE A 135 -11.94 16.98 6.51
CA ILE A 135 -12.09 15.96 5.46
C ILE A 135 -13.57 15.62 5.25
N VAL A 136 -14.33 15.45 6.33
CA VAL A 136 -15.80 15.22 6.26
C VAL A 136 -16.52 16.44 5.69
N ALA A 137 -16.16 17.65 6.11
CA ALA A 137 -16.77 18.89 5.62
C ALA A 137 -16.51 19.10 4.11
N ALA A 138 -15.36 18.64 3.61
CA ALA A 138 -15.02 18.57 2.20
C ALA A 138 -15.74 17.44 1.43
N LYS A 139 -16.62 16.68 2.10
CA LYS A 139 -17.38 15.54 1.55
C LYS A 139 -16.49 14.43 0.97
N LEU A 140 -15.24 14.35 1.41
CA LEU A 140 -14.33 13.27 1.04
C LEU A 140 -14.74 11.99 1.79
N ASN A 141 -14.58 10.84 1.15
CA ASN A 141 -15.08 9.56 1.66
C ASN A 141 -13.97 8.55 1.98
N THR A 142 -12.73 8.86 1.61
CA THR A 142 -11.59 7.94 1.71
C THR A 142 -10.32 8.70 2.08
N VAL A 143 -9.49 8.09 2.92
CA VAL A 143 -8.13 8.56 3.22
C VAL A 143 -7.13 7.44 2.94
N ARG A 144 -6.03 7.79 2.24
CA ARG A 144 -4.86 6.92 2.06
C ARG A 144 -3.79 7.28 3.08
N LEU A 145 -3.32 6.28 3.81
CA LEU A 145 -2.35 6.43 4.90
C LEU A 145 -1.01 5.81 4.50
N PRO A 146 0.01 6.62 4.17
CA PRO A 146 1.39 6.17 4.04
C PRO A 146 1.90 5.56 5.35
N LEU A 147 2.28 4.29 5.32
CA LEU A 147 2.79 3.56 6.48
C LEU A 147 4.22 3.05 6.23
N PRO A 148 5.07 3.10 7.26
CA PRO A 148 6.38 2.50 7.16
C PRO A 148 6.40 1.04 7.62
N PHE A 149 7.35 0.26 7.13
CA PHE A 149 7.56 -1.10 7.62
C PHE A 149 7.89 -1.13 9.12
N TRP A 150 8.57 -0.09 9.65
CA TRP A 150 8.99 -0.03 11.06
C TRP A 150 7.84 0.21 12.03
N ILE A 151 6.61 0.44 11.55
CA ILE A 151 5.41 0.42 12.38
C ILE A 151 5.18 -0.95 13.03
N ILE A 152 5.66 -2.03 12.39
CA ILE A 152 5.73 -3.37 12.98
C ILE A 152 7.14 -3.55 13.53
N GLU A 153 7.33 -3.18 14.79
CA GLU A 153 8.65 -3.08 15.39
C GLU A 153 9.44 -4.39 15.45
N ASP A 154 8.74 -5.52 15.47
CA ASP A 154 9.32 -6.86 15.56
C ASP A 154 10.06 -7.30 14.29
N ILE A 155 9.80 -6.64 13.14
CA ILE A 155 10.54 -6.91 11.89
C ILE A 155 11.69 -5.93 11.63
N VAL A 156 11.97 -5.01 12.56
CA VAL A 156 13.03 -3.98 12.43
C VAL A 156 14.36 -4.54 12.94
N ASP A 157 15.43 -4.39 12.15
CA ASP A 157 16.79 -4.69 12.61
C ASP A 157 17.30 -3.53 13.47
N ARG A 158 17.00 -3.59 14.77
CA ARG A 158 17.37 -2.55 15.75
C ARG A 158 18.88 -2.36 15.93
N THR A 159 19.72 -3.22 15.35
CA THR A 159 21.17 -3.01 15.38
C THR A 159 21.65 -2.01 14.32
N HIS A 160 20.89 -1.83 13.24
CA HIS A 160 21.25 -0.96 12.12
C HIS A 160 20.18 0.08 11.78
N GLU A 161 18.91 -0.21 12.04
CA GLU A 161 17.76 0.60 11.63
C GLU A 161 17.25 1.44 12.83
N PRO A 162 17.46 2.78 12.80
CA PRO A 162 17.29 3.65 13.97
C PRO A 162 15.87 4.18 14.15
N TYR A 163 14.88 3.65 13.42
CA TYR A 163 13.54 4.23 13.31
C TYR A 163 12.78 4.35 14.63
N ALA A 164 11.85 5.29 14.67
CA ALA A 164 10.96 5.52 15.81
C ALA A 164 10.11 4.29 16.16
N GLN A 165 9.69 4.25 17.42
CA GLN A 165 8.78 3.25 17.99
C GLN A 165 7.46 3.89 18.41
N GLY A 166 6.39 3.11 18.49
CA GLY A 166 5.04 3.53 18.90
C GLY A 166 4.09 3.90 17.76
N GLY A 167 4.53 3.85 16.50
CA GLY A 167 3.70 4.26 15.36
C GLY A 167 2.39 3.47 15.21
N LEU A 168 2.34 2.21 15.67
CA LEU A 168 1.11 1.39 15.60
C LEU A 168 0.01 1.93 16.52
N ASP A 169 0.35 2.44 17.70
CA ASP A 169 -0.61 3.05 18.63
C ASP A 169 -1.19 4.35 18.03
N GLU A 170 -0.37 5.12 17.32
CA GLU A 170 -0.81 6.31 16.60
C GLU A 170 -1.70 5.97 15.39
N LEU A 171 -1.38 4.92 14.64
CA LEU A 171 -2.26 4.40 13.60
C LEU A 171 -3.62 4.01 14.19
N ILE A 172 -3.65 3.27 15.30
CA ILE A 172 -4.89 2.91 16.00
C ILE A 172 -5.69 4.17 16.40
N ARG A 173 -5.01 5.20 16.93
CA ARG A 173 -5.64 6.49 17.28
C ARG A 173 -6.27 7.15 16.06
N GLY A 174 -5.54 7.28 14.96
CA GLY A 174 -6.08 7.89 13.73
C GLY A 174 -7.22 7.08 13.11
N LEU A 175 -7.09 5.76 13.05
CA LEU A 175 -8.16 4.87 12.58
C LEU A 175 -9.42 4.98 13.43
N THR A 176 -9.29 5.18 14.74
CA THR A 176 -10.43 5.45 15.63
C THR A 176 -11.19 6.70 15.18
N MET A 177 -10.46 7.78 14.88
CA MET A 177 -11.05 9.05 14.43
C MET A 177 -11.72 8.91 13.06
N PHE A 178 -11.04 8.30 12.09
CA PHE A 178 -11.60 8.08 10.75
C PHE A 178 -12.82 7.16 10.75
N LYS A 179 -12.79 6.09 11.55
CA LYS A 179 -13.94 5.19 11.73
C LYS A 179 -15.14 5.93 12.32
N GLN A 180 -14.94 6.74 13.35
CA GLN A 180 -16.03 7.53 13.95
C GLN A 180 -16.63 8.54 12.96
N ALA A 181 -15.81 9.07 12.06
CA ALA A 181 -16.22 9.95 10.97
C ALA A 181 -16.86 9.23 9.76
N GLY A 182 -16.83 7.88 9.72
CA GLY A 182 -17.33 7.11 8.59
C GLY A 182 -16.43 7.14 7.35
N ILE A 183 -15.14 7.47 7.52
CA ILE A 183 -14.15 7.53 6.45
C ILE A 183 -13.56 6.14 6.19
N ASN A 184 -13.52 5.75 4.91
CA ASN A 184 -12.86 4.53 4.45
C ASN A 184 -11.34 4.73 4.41
N VAL A 185 -10.58 3.67 4.70
CA VAL A 185 -9.12 3.79 4.82
C VAL A 185 -8.40 2.81 3.88
N ILE A 186 -7.42 3.34 3.16
CA ILE A 186 -6.39 2.61 2.42
C ILE A 186 -5.12 2.61 3.28
N LEU A 187 -4.58 1.43 3.58
CA LEU A 187 -3.28 1.31 4.23
C LEU A 187 -2.22 1.11 3.16
N ASP A 188 -1.29 2.05 3.06
CA ASP A 188 -0.26 2.02 2.04
C ASP A 188 1.10 1.65 2.61
N HIS A 189 1.73 0.61 2.10
CA HIS A 189 3.09 0.24 2.48
C HIS A 189 4.10 1.14 1.75
N HIS A 190 4.29 2.32 2.33
CA HIS A 190 4.95 3.45 1.69
C HIS A 190 6.47 3.38 1.77
N ALA A 191 6.99 3.01 2.94
CA ALA A 191 8.43 2.84 3.17
C ALA A 191 8.75 1.37 3.45
N LEU A 192 9.41 0.72 2.50
CA LEU A 192 9.67 -0.72 2.50
C LEU A 192 11.00 -1.06 3.19
N PRO A 193 11.16 -2.28 3.75
CA PRO A 193 12.44 -2.76 4.24
C PRO A 193 13.52 -2.71 3.15
N GLY A 194 14.71 -2.19 3.48
CA GLY A 194 15.81 -2.09 2.52
C GLY A 194 15.65 -1.03 1.44
N VAL A 195 14.69 -0.10 1.55
CA VAL A 195 14.48 1.03 0.62
C VAL A 195 14.04 0.58 -0.78
N ALA A 196 12.82 0.94 -1.18
CA ALA A 196 12.28 0.60 -2.50
C ALA A 196 12.50 1.69 -3.56
N ALA A 197 12.81 2.93 -3.18
CA ALA A 197 13.01 4.04 -4.10
C ALA A 197 14.31 4.80 -3.79
N SER A 198 15.15 4.97 -4.82
CA SER A 198 16.46 5.63 -4.69
C SER A 198 16.30 7.14 -4.48
N GLY A 199 17.00 7.70 -3.49
CA GLY A 199 17.09 9.14 -3.26
C GLY A 199 15.79 9.79 -2.79
N GLN A 200 14.87 9.00 -2.22
CA GLN A 200 13.55 9.48 -1.81
C GLN A 200 13.37 9.43 -0.29
N MET A 201 12.99 10.55 0.31
CA MET A 201 12.73 10.62 1.75
C MET A 201 11.47 9.87 2.16
N PHE A 202 10.47 9.78 1.26
CA PHE A 202 9.25 9.00 1.48
C PHE A 202 9.54 7.50 1.64
N ALA A 203 10.68 7.00 1.15
CA ALA A 203 11.11 5.63 1.37
C ALA A 203 11.76 5.39 2.75
N GLY A 204 11.70 6.39 3.66
CA GLY A 204 12.20 6.32 5.03
C GLY A 204 13.69 6.62 5.21
N ASN A 205 14.50 6.26 4.22
CA ASN A 205 15.92 6.57 4.16
C ASN A 205 16.27 7.11 2.77
N CYS A 206 16.68 8.38 2.71
CA CYS A 206 17.12 8.98 1.46
C CYS A 206 18.54 8.50 1.13
N THR A 207 18.64 7.46 0.30
CA THR A 207 19.90 6.81 -0.10
C THR A 207 19.81 6.30 -1.53
N ASN A 208 20.97 6.10 -2.17
CA ASN A 208 21.06 5.41 -3.47
C ASN A 208 21.27 3.90 -3.32
N GLN A 209 21.36 3.40 -2.08
CA GLN A 209 21.45 1.96 -1.79
C GLN A 209 20.03 1.39 -1.69
N VAL A 210 19.58 0.80 -2.79
CA VAL A 210 18.27 0.13 -2.90
C VAL A 210 18.47 -1.36 -2.73
N GLU A 211 17.97 -1.90 -1.62
CA GLU A 211 18.11 -3.31 -1.24
C GLU A 211 16.77 -4.03 -1.18
N PHE A 212 15.63 -3.35 -1.34
CA PHE A 212 14.31 -4.00 -1.33
C PHE A 212 14.22 -5.10 -2.40
N TYR A 213 14.72 -4.82 -3.62
CA TYR A 213 14.68 -5.76 -4.74
C TYR A 213 15.85 -6.76 -4.77
N SER A 214 16.74 -6.77 -3.76
CA SER A 214 17.98 -7.58 -3.74
C SER A 214 17.78 -9.10 -3.59
N SER A 215 16.63 -9.60 -4.04
CA SER A 215 16.17 -10.99 -4.01
C SER A 215 17.15 -12.06 -4.51
N ALA A 216 18.11 -11.69 -5.37
CA ALA A 216 19.02 -12.63 -6.03
C ALA A 216 20.52 -12.34 -5.79
N SER A 217 20.89 -11.24 -5.11
CA SER A 217 22.30 -10.79 -5.02
C SER A 217 23.00 -11.14 -3.72
N THR A 218 22.28 -11.62 -2.69
CA THR A 218 22.86 -12.10 -1.42
C THR A 218 22.65 -13.61 -1.24
N PRO A 219 23.61 -14.46 -1.61
CA PRO A 219 23.49 -15.92 -1.55
C PRO A 219 23.15 -16.48 -0.15
N LEU A 220 23.37 -15.69 0.90
CA LEU A 220 23.19 -16.10 2.29
C LEU A 220 21.76 -15.87 2.81
N LEU A 221 20.99 -14.95 2.21
CA LEU A 221 19.58 -14.67 2.54
C LEU A 221 18.85 -14.11 1.30
N PRO A 222 18.42 -14.97 0.34
CA PRO A 222 17.57 -14.52 -0.75
C PRO A 222 16.23 -13.99 -0.21
N ASP A 223 15.67 -12.99 -0.89
CA ASP A 223 14.34 -12.42 -0.59
C ASP A 223 14.16 -11.85 0.84
N TYR A 224 15.24 -11.50 1.56
CA TYR A 224 15.15 -11.02 2.96
C TYR A 224 14.16 -9.87 3.16
N ASN A 225 14.29 -8.80 2.36
CA ASN A 225 13.42 -7.63 2.46
C ASN A 225 12.00 -7.89 1.95
N TYR A 226 11.84 -8.70 0.90
CA TYR A 226 10.53 -9.17 0.46
C TYR A 226 9.81 -9.97 1.55
N LYS A 227 10.50 -10.90 2.22
CA LYS A 227 9.94 -11.65 3.36
C LYS A 227 9.46 -10.69 4.45
N ARG A 228 10.29 -9.74 4.88
CA ARG A 228 9.92 -8.73 5.90
C ARG A 228 8.68 -7.93 5.48
N ALA A 229 8.60 -7.52 4.22
CA ALA A 229 7.44 -6.78 3.71
C ALA A 229 6.17 -7.63 3.63
N VAL A 230 6.28 -8.92 3.29
CA VAL A 230 5.15 -9.85 3.35
C VAL A 230 4.74 -10.14 4.81
N THR A 231 5.69 -10.25 5.75
CA THR A 231 5.43 -10.37 7.19
C THR A 231 4.61 -9.18 7.69
N TRP A 232 5.02 -7.95 7.33
CA TRP A 232 4.28 -6.72 7.62
C TRP A 232 2.83 -6.82 7.12
N SER A 233 2.65 -7.22 5.86
CA SER A 233 1.35 -7.29 5.20
C SER A 233 0.40 -8.31 5.86
N ILE A 234 0.94 -9.45 6.29
CA ILE A 234 0.19 -10.48 7.03
C ILE A 234 -0.29 -9.95 8.38
N VAL A 235 0.58 -9.24 9.12
CA VAL A 235 0.23 -8.62 10.41
C VAL A 235 -0.84 -7.55 10.22
N MET A 236 -0.68 -6.67 9.22
CA MET A 236 -1.65 -5.60 8.93
C MET A 236 -2.99 -6.16 8.47
N ALA A 237 -3.00 -7.23 7.67
CA ALA A 237 -4.23 -7.92 7.28
C ALA A 237 -4.94 -8.54 8.50
N PHE A 238 -4.20 -9.18 9.41
CA PHE A 238 -4.77 -9.69 10.66
C PHE A 238 -5.40 -8.57 11.49
N LEU A 239 -4.66 -7.47 11.73
CA LEU A 239 -5.15 -6.33 12.51
C LEU A 239 -6.39 -5.72 11.87
N SER A 240 -6.42 -5.61 10.54
CA SER A 240 -7.57 -5.08 9.80
C SER A 240 -8.85 -5.87 10.05
N HIS A 241 -8.73 -7.19 10.26
CA HIS A 241 -9.86 -8.07 10.55
C HIS A 241 -10.18 -8.21 12.05
N ALA A 242 -9.16 -8.12 12.91
CA ALA A 242 -9.27 -8.41 14.34
C ALA A 242 -9.48 -7.15 15.20
N HIS A 243 -8.78 -6.07 14.89
CA HIS A 243 -8.78 -4.84 15.68
C HIS A 243 -10.04 -4.00 15.37
N PRO A 244 -10.90 -3.67 16.36
CA PRO A 244 -12.16 -2.94 16.11
C PRO A 244 -11.99 -1.56 15.47
N GLU A 245 -10.85 -0.91 15.67
CA GLU A 245 -10.57 0.40 15.09
C GLU A 245 -10.22 0.35 13.61
N PHE A 246 -9.83 -0.82 13.09
CA PHE A 246 -9.51 -0.98 11.67
C PHE A 246 -10.77 -1.28 10.81
N ALA A 247 -11.98 -1.20 11.36
CA ALA A 247 -13.19 -1.66 10.70
C ALA A 247 -13.53 -0.97 9.36
N THR A 248 -12.95 0.21 9.08
CA THR A 248 -13.11 0.94 7.81
C THR A 248 -11.95 0.75 6.84
N VAL A 249 -10.93 -0.02 7.22
CA VAL A 249 -9.86 -0.44 6.30
C VAL A 249 -10.44 -1.43 5.30
N PHE A 250 -10.28 -1.15 4.02
CA PHE A 250 -10.78 -2.03 2.96
C PHE A 250 -9.70 -2.59 2.04
N THR A 251 -8.50 -2.03 2.06
CA THR A 251 -7.40 -2.43 1.18
C THR A 251 -6.04 -2.16 1.81
N ILE A 252 -5.06 -2.96 1.40
CA ILE A 252 -3.63 -2.81 1.75
C ILE A 252 -2.84 -2.76 0.45
N GLU A 253 -2.06 -1.70 0.25
CA GLU A 253 -1.13 -1.57 -0.88
C GLU A 253 0.19 -2.28 -0.56
N ALA A 254 0.69 -3.07 -1.52
CA ALA A 254 1.86 -3.91 -1.31
C ALA A 254 3.18 -3.11 -1.28
N VAL A 255 3.27 -2.07 -2.10
CA VAL A 255 4.46 -1.22 -2.28
C VAL A 255 4.05 0.10 -2.93
N ASN A 256 4.39 1.21 -2.30
CA ASN A 256 4.32 2.53 -2.92
C ASN A 256 5.46 2.71 -3.94
N GLU A 257 5.13 3.22 -5.12
CA GLU A 257 6.08 3.71 -6.13
C GLU A 257 7.35 2.85 -6.32
N PRO A 258 7.23 1.56 -6.70
CA PRO A 258 8.41 0.77 -7.05
C PRO A 258 9.15 1.43 -8.22
N ILE A 259 10.46 1.19 -8.37
CA ILE A 259 11.25 1.83 -9.43
C ILE A 259 10.59 1.60 -10.80
N GLN A 260 10.36 2.68 -11.56
CA GLN A 260 9.58 2.66 -12.81
C GLN A 260 10.29 1.91 -13.97
N ASP A 261 11.60 1.67 -13.86
CA ASP A 261 12.33 0.76 -14.73
C ASP A 261 12.31 -0.66 -14.17
N ALA A 262 11.52 -1.54 -14.79
CA ALA A 262 11.34 -2.92 -14.36
C ALA A 262 12.64 -3.75 -14.35
N SER A 263 13.68 -3.33 -15.08
CA SER A 263 14.98 -3.98 -15.02
C SER A 263 15.70 -3.78 -13.68
N GLN A 264 15.29 -2.77 -12.91
CA GLN A 264 15.84 -2.42 -11.60
C GLN A 264 15.01 -2.98 -10.43
N THR A 265 13.90 -3.69 -10.71
CA THR A 265 13.04 -4.31 -9.69
C THR A 265 12.99 -5.85 -9.82
N PRO A 266 14.14 -6.54 -9.78
CA PRO A 266 14.15 -7.99 -9.99
C PRO A 266 13.30 -8.72 -8.94
N GLY A 267 12.46 -9.63 -9.44
CA GLY A 267 11.59 -10.45 -8.60
C GLY A 267 10.34 -9.74 -8.05
N LEU A 268 10.02 -8.52 -8.50
CA LEU A 268 8.83 -7.79 -8.03
C LEU A 268 7.54 -8.61 -8.18
N GLY A 269 7.31 -9.25 -9.33
CA GLY A 269 6.14 -10.13 -9.51
C GLY A 269 6.09 -11.36 -8.56
N ARG A 270 7.26 -11.84 -8.08
CA ARG A 270 7.30 -12.89 -7.05
C ARG A 270 6.90 -12.33 -5.68
N PHE A 271 7.31 -11.10 -5.37
CA PHE A 271 6.88 -10.38 -4.17
C PHE A 271 5.38 -10.12 -4.20
N GLU A 272 4.83 -9.63 -5.31
CA GLU A 272 3.38 -9.40 -5.48
C GLU A 272 2.58 -10.69 -5.25
N THR A 273 2.99 -11.79 -5.87
CA THR A 273 2.39 -13.12 -5.64
C THR A 273 2.48 -13.52 -4.16
N ALA A 274 3.64 -13.32 -3.53
CA ALA A 274 3.84 -13.69 -2.14
C ALA A 274 3.01 -12.85 -1.16
N PHE A 275 2.82 -11.56 -1.47
CA PHE A 275 1.95 -10.64 -0.75
C PHE A 275 0.50 -11.10 -0.80
N VAL A 276 -0.05 -11.38 -1.99
CA VAL A 276 -1.44 -11.88 -2.12
C VAL A 276 -1.62 -13.17 -1.34
N LEU A 277 -0.73 -14.14 -1.54
CA LEU A 277 -0.76 -15.42 -0.81
C LEU A 277 -0.70 -15.22 0.70
N GLY A 278 0.11 -14.28 1.19
CA GLY A 278 0.21 -13.96 2.62
C GLY A 278 -1.11 -13.44 3.19
N VAL A 279 -1.69 -12.43 2.54
CA VAL A 279 -3.00 -11.85 2.93
C VAL A 279 -4.09 -12.92 2.89
N ARG A 280 -4.17 -13.72 1.81
CA ARG A 280 -5.18 -14.79 1.71
C ARG A 280 -4.95 -15.91 2.73
N ALA A 281 -3.71 -16.25 3.05
CA ALA A 281 -3.41 -17.29 4.03
C ALA A 281 -3.88 -16.91 5.44
N ILE A 282 -3.65 -15.67 5.88
CA ILE A 282 -4.11 -15.24 7.20
C ILE A 282 -5.63 -15.08 7.24
N GLU A 283 -6.26 -14.57 6.18
CA GLU A 283 -7.72 -14.56 6.04
C GLU A 283 -8.30 -15.97 6.15
N PHE A 284 -7.71 -16.94 5.46
CA PHE A 284 -8.12 -18.34 5.51
C PHE A 284 -7.99 -18.94 6.92
N LEU A 285 -6.89 -18.68 7.63
CA LEU A 285 -6.71 -19.11 9.03
C LEU A 285 -7.77 -18.49 9.96
N MET A 286 -8.18 -17.26 9.68
CA MET A 286 -9.28 -16.55 10.36
C MET A 286 -10.67 -17.03 9.96
N GLY A 287 -10.79 -17.95 8.99
CA GLY A 287 -12.06 -18.44 8.47
C GLY A 287 -12.77 -17.44 7.55
N ILE A 288 -12.03 -16.49 6.98
CA ILE A 288 -12.52 -15.51 6.02
C ILE A 288 -12.35 -16.10 4.62
N THR A 289 -13.40 -16.03 3.81
CA THR A 289 -13.45 -16.56 2.45
C THR A 289 -13.74 -15.44 1.46
N CYS A 290 -13.10 -15.46 0.30
CA CYS A 290 -13.29 -14.49 -0.77
C CYS A 290 -13.77 -15.17 -2.05
N ASP A 291 -14.40 -14.40 -2.94
CA ASP A 291 -14.76 -14.92 -4.25
C ASP A 291 -13.50 -15.36 -5.00
N ASN A 292 -13.59 -16.50 -5.70
CA ASN A 292 -12.47 -17.12 -6.41
C ASN A 292 -11.23 -17.44 -5.54
N THR A 293 -11.33 -17.46 -4.19
CA THR A 293 -10.29 -18.08 -3.35
C THR A 293 -10.58 -19.56 -3.19
N ASN A 294 -9.89 -20.42 -3.94
CA ASN A 294 -9.92 -21.86 -3.66
C ASN A 294 -8.87 -22.20 -2.58
N PRO A 295 -9.19 -23.03 -1.56
CA PRO A 295 -8.21 -23.56 -0.62
C PRO A 295 -6.93 -24.15 -1.26
N LEU A 296 -6.99 -24.63 -2.50
CA LEU A 296 -5.81 -25.09 -3.26
C LEU A 296 -4.87 -23.96 -3.67
N GLU A 297 -5.38 -22.78 -4.01
CA GLU A 297 -4.57 -21.61 -4.38
C GLU A 297 -3.91 -21.03 -3.13
N VAL A 298 -4.66 -20.95 -2.03
CA VAL A 298 -4.13 -20.54 -0.72
C VAL A 298 -3.09 -21.56 -0.21
N ALA A 299 -3.23 -22.85 -0.53
CA ALA A 299 -2.20 -23.85 -0.22
C ALA A 299 -0.86 -23.57 -0.91
N GLY A 300 -0.85 -22.78 -2.00
CA GLY A 300 0.38 -22.27 -2.63
C GLY A 300 1.27 -21.49 -1.66
N ALA A 301 0.69 -20.87 -0.62
CA ALA A 301 1.43 -20.21 0.46
C ALA A 301 2.39 -21.17 1.18
N LEU A 302 2.04 -22.47 1.31
CA LEU A 302 2.89 -23.49 1.97
C LEU A 302 4.12 -23.89 1.14
N THR A 303 4.09 -23.61 -0.16
CA THR A 303 5.18 -23.94 -1.08
C THR A 303 5.93 -22.72 -1.59
N ASN A 304 5.45 -21.50 -1.26
CA ASN A 304 6.08 -20.25 -1.66
C ASN A 304 7.22 -19.89 -0.70
N ASN A 305 8.42 -19.67 -1.26
CA ASN A 305 9.65 -19.43 -0.50
C ASN A 305 9.71 -18.06 0.22
N ILE A 306 8.79 -17.14 -0.06
CA ILE A 306 8.66 -15.85 0.62
C ILE A 306 7.49 -15.90 1.60
N THR A 307 6.32 -16.38 1.16
CA THR A 307 5.09 -16.37 1.95
C THR A 307 5.17 -17.28 3.18
N LEU A 308 5.65 -18.52 3.05
CA LEU A 308 5.69 -19.44 4.20
C LEU A 308 6.60 -18.90 5.32
N PRO A 309 7.85 -18.49 5.06
CA PRO A 309 8.69 -17.89 6.11
C PRO A 309 8.08 -16.62 6.71
N ALA A 310 7.47 -15.77 5.88
CA ALA A 310 6.81 -14.55 6.35
C ALA A 310 5.61 -14.85 7.27
N LEU A 311 4.79 -15.83 6.92
CA LEU A 311 3.66 -16.28 7.74
C LEU A 311 4.14 -16.84 9.09
N LEU A 312 5.21 -17.65 9.08
CA LEU A 312 5.81 -18.19 10.31
C LEU A 312 6.37 -17.09 11.22
N GLU A 313 6.95 -16.04 10.65
CA GLU A 313 7.44 -14.86 11.38
C GLU A 313 6.30 -13.97 11.89
N ALA A 314 5.20 -13.85 11.14
CA ALA A 314 4.05 -13.03 11.52
C ALA A 314 3.27 -13.62 12.72
N ILE A 315 3.21 -14.94 12.87
CA ILE A 315 2.47 -15.62 13.95
C ILE A 315 2.85 -15.15 15.36
N PRO A 316 4.12 -15.15 15.78
CA PRO A 316 4.50 -14.66 17.11
C PRO A 316 4.22 -13.17 17.29
N ILE A 317 4.33 -12.36 16.22
CA ILE A 317 3.99 -10.92 16.24
C ILE A 317 2.49 -10.74 16.48
N ILE A 318 1.65 -11.41 15.69
CA ILE A 318 0.18 -11.42 15.85
C ILE A 318 -0.20 -11.87 17.26
N THR A 319 0.47 -12.88 17.81
CA THR A 319 0.21 -13.38 19.17
C THR A 319 0.47 -12.28 20.20
N LYS A 320 1.63 -11.62 20.12
CA LYS A 320 2.01 -10.51 20.99
C LYS A 320 1.00 -9.36 20.89
N LEU A 321 0.66 -8.91 19.68
CA LEU A 321 -0.28 -7.81 19.46
C LEU A 321 -1.70 -8.16 19.92
N SER A 322 -2.11 -9.42 19.76
CA SER A 322 -3.41 -9.89 20.25
C SER A 322 -3.54 -9.82 21.76
N ILE A 323 -2.45 -10.07 22.49
CA ILE A 323 -2.39 -9.90 23.95
C ILE A 323 -2.36 -8.41 24.30
N GLN A 324 -1.51 -7.64 23.62
CA GLN A 324 -1.33 -6.21 23.89
C GLN A 324 -2.61 -5.40 23.74
N TYR A 325 -3.39 -5.69 22.69
CA TYR A 325 -4.63 -4.96 22.38
C TYR A 325 -5.91 -5.75 22.72
N ASP A 326 -5.78 -6.83 23.50
CA ASP A 326 -6.91 -7.64 23.96
C ASP A 326 -7.83 -8.15 22.82
N LEU A 327 -7.23 -8.48 21.67
CA LEU A 327 -7.97 -8.84 20.44
C LEU A 327 -8.57 -10.24 20.49
N LEU A 328 -8.09 -11.06 21.42
CA LEU A 328 -8.41 -12.48 21.57
C LEU A 328 -8.68 -12.83 23.04
N SER A 329 -9.29 -11.91 23.79
CA SER A 329 -9.55 -12.02 25.24
C SER A 329 -10.31 -13.30 25.66
N ASP A 330 -11.05 -13.92 24.73
CA ASP A 330 -11.71 -15.23 24.92
C ASP A 330 -10.92 -16.44 24.39
N ALA A 331 -9.66 -16.26 23.98
CA ALA A 331 -8.81 -17.28 23.38
C ALA A 331 -7.69 -17.81 24.28
N ALA A 332 -7.92 -17.79 25.59
CA ALA A 332 -7.08 -18.44 26.61
C ALA A 332 -7.00 -19.97 26.32
N GLY A 333 -6.09 -20.37 25.44
CA GLY A 333 -5.95 -21.75 24.96
C GLY A 333 -5.54 -21.90 23.48
N LEU A 334 -5.45 -20.82 22.70
CA LEU A 334 -4.95 -20.89 21.32
C LEU A 334 -3.46 -21.26 21.29
N ASN A 335 -3.16 -22.48 20.85
CA ASN A 335 -1.80 -22.91 20.53
C ASN A 335 -1.48 -22.55 19.08
N TRP A 336 -0.75 -21.46 18.89
CA TRP A 336 -0.29 -21.00 17.57
C TRP A 336 0.60 -22.01 16.83
N GLY A 337 1.32 -22.88 17.55
CA GLY A 337 2.07 -24.00 16.95
C GLY A 337 1.17 -25.11 16.38
N ALA A 338 -0.08 -25.22 16.84
CA ALA A 338 -1.06 -26.18 16.31
C ALA A 338 -1.84 -25.65 15.09
N LEU A 339 -1.78 -24.34 14.83
CA LEU A 339 -2.44 -23.66 13.70
C LEU A 339 -1.77 -23.96 12.36
N VAL A 340 -0.44 -24.06 12.36
CA VAL A 340 0.38 -24.53 11.22
C VAL A 340 0.51 -26.08 11.22
N GLY A 341 0.12 -26.72 12.32
CA GLY A 341 0.17 -28.16 12.56
C GLY A 341 1.60 -28.71 12.72
N GLN A 342 1.76 -29.82 13.45
CA GLN A 342 3.03 -30.56 13.54
C GLN A 342 3.48 -31.18 12.18
N HIS A 343 2.71 -30.97 11.11
CA HIS A 343 2.94 -31.54 9.77
C HIS A 343 2.70 -30.55 8.61
N GLY A 344 2.66 -29.23 8.84
CA GLY A 344 2.52 -28.24 7.76
C GLY A 344 1.13 -28.18 7.12
N GLN A 345 0.07 -28.41 7.89
CA GLN A 345 -1.32 -28.32 7.42
C GLN A 345 -1.97 -27.04 7.94
N MET A 346 -2.42 -26.17 7.03
CA MET A 346 -3.36 -25.08 7.35
C MET A 346 -4.77 -25.65 7.45
N SER A 347 -5.48 -25.37 8.54
CA SER A 347 -6.90 -25.72 8.68
C SER A 347 -7.73 -24.43 8.79
N PRO A 348 -8.75 -24.23 7.93
CA PRO A 348 -9.60 -23.06 7.98
C PRO A 348 -10.33 -22.95 9.32
N GLY A 349 -10.60 -21.71 9.75
CA GLY A 349 -11.49 -21.43 10.86
C GLY A 349 -10.96 -21.77 12.26
N LYS A 350 -9.70 -22.22 12.40
CA LYS A 350 -9.07 -22.44 13.72
C LYS A 350 -8.99 -21.16 14.56
N LEU A 351 -8.96 -19.97 13.95
CA LEU A 351 -9.13 -18.67 14.62
C LEU A 351 -10.56 -18.11 14.56
N GLY A 352 -11.35 -18.52 13.57
CA GLY A 352 -12.68 -17.94 13.29
C GLY A 352 -13.69 -18.11 14.42
N GLY A 353 -13.57 -19.19 15.20
CA GLY A 353 -14.44 -19.47 16.36
C GLY A 353 -14.29 -18.48 17.52
N PHE A 354 -13.18 -17.75 17.63
CA PHE A 354 -12.88 -16.85 18.75
C PHE A 354 -13.27 -15.39 18.49
N LEU A 355 -13.77 -15.08 17.30
CA LEU A 355 -13.95 -13.70 16.82
C LEU A 355 -15.43 -13.30 16.66
N HIS A 356 -16.33 -13.95 17.41
CA HIS A 356 -17.71 -13.52 17.67
C HIS A 356 -18.60 -13.23 16.44
N GLY A 357 -18.51 -14.03 15.38
CA GLY A 357 -19.52 -13.99 14.31
C GLY A 357 -19.62 -12.65 13.56
N ARG A 358 -18.57 -11.82 13.58
CA ARG A 358 -18.50 -10.64 12.69
C ARG A 358 -18.50 -11.15 11.25
N LYS A 359 -19.49 -10.72 10.48
CA LYS A 359 -19.55 -10.90 9.03
C LYS A 359 -18.41 -10.09 8.40
N ARG A 360 -17.32 -10.75 8.01
CA ARG A 360 -16.10 -10.10 7.50
C ARG A 360 -16.03 -10.20 5.98
N LYS A 361 -15.83 -9.06 5.36
CA LYS A 361 -15.47 -8.91 3.96
C LYS A 361 -13.95 -9.09 3.84
N CYS A 362 -13.48 -9.72 2.77
CA CYS A 362 -12.05 -9.74 2.49
C CYS A 362 -11.52 -8.33 2.28
N LEU A 363 -10.24 -8.14 2.60
CA LEU A 363 -9.51 -6.96 2.14
C LEU A 363 -9.26 -7.09 0.64
N SER A 364 -9.20 -5.96 -0.04
CA SER A 364 -8.60 -5.92 -1.36
C SER A 364 -7.08 -5.89 -1.22
N THR A 365 -6.39 -6.66 -2.05
CA THR A 365 -4.95 -6.44 -2.28
C THR A 365 -4.79 -5.28 -3.25
N GLN A 366 -3.78 -4.45 -3.06
CA GLN A 366 -3.57 -3.28 -3.91
C GLN A 366 -2.13 -3.15 -4.39
N PHE A 367 -1.99 -2.66 -5.62
CA PHE A 367 -0.73 -2.51 -6.34
C PHE A 367 -0.77 -1.30 -7.26
N MET A 368 0.39 -0.70 -7.51
CA MET A 368 0.58 0.12 -8.71
C MET A 368 0.22 -0.71 -9.95
N ASP A 369 -0.50 -0.14 -10.91
CA ASP A 369 -0.87 -0.82 -12.16
C ASP A 369 0.37 -1.16 -13.01
N GLN A 370 0.24 -2.10 -13.96
CA GLN A 370 1.34 -2.48 -14.85
C GLN A 370 1.93 -1.27 -15.59
N GLY A 371 1.11 -0.27 -15.91
CA GLY A 371 1.52 0.95 -16.59
C GLY A 371 2.47 1.84 -15.80
N TRP A 372 2.56 1.66 -14.47
CA TRP A 372 3.51 2.38 -13.63
C TRP A 372 4.97 2.14 -14.06
N GLN A 373 5.30 0.89 -14.41
CA GLN A 373 6.63 0.53 -14.91
C GLN A 373 6.68 0.61 -16.45
N TYR A 374 6.88 1.81 -16.96
CA TYR A 374 6.87 2.08 -18.41
C TYR A 374 8.16 1.70 -19.15
N THR A 375 9.19 1.24 -18.45
CA THR A 375 10.47 0.78 -19.05
C THR A 375 10.77 -0.67 -18.65
N GLY A 376 11.34 -1.45 -19.58
CA GLY A 376 11.71 -2.84 -19.35
C GLY A 376 10.59 -3.83 -19.68
N ASN A 377 10.53 -4.95 -18.95
CA ASN A 377 9.48 -5.97 -19.06
C ASN A 377 8.79 -6.12 -17.69
N PRO A 378 7.82 -5.25 -17.37
CA PRO A 378 7.19 -5.23 -16.06
C PRO A 378 6.37 -6.48 -15.79
N ALA A 379 6.39 -6.93 -14.54
CA ALA A 379 5.39 -7.88 -14.07
C ALA A 379 4.01 -7.22 -14.13
N ASN A 380 2.97 -8.00 -14.40
CA ASN A 380 1.60 -7.52 -14.30
C ASN A 380 1.02 -8.01 -12.97
N PRO A 381 0.67 -7.11 -12.03
CA PRO A 381 0.15 -7.49 -10.71
C PRO A 381 -1.21 -8.20 -10.79
N ALA A 382 -2.00 -8.06 -11.86
CA ALA A 382 -3.20 -8.87 -12.06
C ALA A 382 -2.92 -10.37 -12.19
N ALA A 383 -1.70 -10.77 -12.58
CA ALA A 383 -1.30 -12.17 -12.60
C ALA A 383 -1.20 -12.79 -11.19
N ALA A 384 -1.08 -11.97 -10.15
CA ALA A 384 -1.05 -12.41 -8.76
C ALA A 384 -2.45 -12.52 -8.12
N ALA A 385 -3.51 -12.13 -8.83
CA ALA A 385 -4.84 -11.95 -8.26
C ALA A 385 -5.44 -13.24 -7.70
N ILE A 386 -5.73 -13.23 -6.40
CA ILE A 386 -6.53 -14.24 -5.70
C ILE A 386 -7.47 -13.50 -4.75
N GLY A 387 -8.76 -13.46 -5.09
CA GLY A 387 -9.74 -12.62 -4.40
C GLY A 387 -9.82 -11.18 -4.96
N PRO A 388 -10.44 -10.24 -4.24
CA PRO A 388 -10.56 -8.85 -4.68
C PRO A 388 -9.21 -8.14 -4.72
N GLN A 389 -8.99 -7.38 -5.80
CA GLN A 389 -7.81 -6.57 -6.03
C GLN A 389 -8.22 -5.18 -6.52
N VAL A 390 -7.41 -4.17 -6.22
CA VAL A 390 -7.58 -2.78 -6.67
C VAL A 390 -6.22 -2.31 -7.18
N TYR A 391 -6.21 -1.41 -8.15
CA TYR A 391 -4.98 -0.91 -8.76
C TYR A 391 -4.87 0.59 -8.56
N ASP A 392 -3.65 1.06 -8.36
CA ASP A 392 -3.28 2.44 -8.16
C ASP A 392 -2.45 2.94 -9.35
N ASN A 393 -2.56 4.22 -9.67
CA ASN A 393 -1.63 4.93 -10.54
C ASN A 393 -1.38 6.33 -9.97
N HIS A 394 -0.14 6.78 -10.05
CA HIS A 394 0.20 8.17 -9.72
C HIS A 394 0.55 8.94 -10.98
N LEU A 395 0.07 10.18 -11.08
CA LEU A 395 0.43 11.04 -12.19
C LEU A 395 0.65 12.48 -11.77
N TYR A 396 1.90 12.93 -11.91
CA TYR A 396 2.33 14.29 -11.69
C TYR A 396 2.93 14.87 -12.95
N PHE A 397 2.39 16.00 -13.41
CA PHE A 397 2.97 16.70 -14.57
C PHE A 397 4.16 17.59 -14.18
N ASN A 398 4.25 18.01 -12.91
CA ASN A 398 5.26 18.94 -12.39
C ASN A 398 6.71 18.45 -12.57
N PHE A 399 6.94 17.14 -12.61
CA PHE A 399 8.29 16.57 -12.74
C PHE A 399 8.73 16.37 -14.20
N GLY A 400 7.88 16.75 -15.17
CA GLY A 400 8.14 16.59 -16.60
C GLY A 400 7.88 15.16 -17.10
N GLY A 401 8.22 14.90 -18.37
CA GLY A 401 8.11 13.57 -18.98
C GLY A 401 6.71 13.13 -19.42
N VAL A 402 5.65 13.76 -18.91
CA VAL A 402 4.25 13.44 -19.27
C VAL A 402 3.76 14.24 -20.48
N ALA A 403 3.89 15.57 -20.42
CA ALA A 403 3.48 16.47 -21.48
C ALA A 403 4.68 16.89 -22.36
N PRO A 404 4.50 17.11 -23.68
CA PRO A 404 5.56 17.60 -24.57
C PRO A 404 6.17 18.94 -24.17
N ALA A 405 5.40 19.83 -23.53
CA ALA A 405 5.87 21.12 -23.05
C ALA A 405 5.23 21.51 -21.71
N ALA A 406 5.98 22.26 -20.90
CA ALA A 406 5.50 22.86 -19.65
C ALA A 406 4.66 24.12 -19.93
N THR A 407 3.46 23.93 -20.49
CA THR A 407 2.51 25.01 -20.79
C THR A 407 1.08 24.55 -20.54
N GLU A 408 0.19 25.50 -20.24
CA GLU A 408 -1.25 25.26 -20.04
C GLU A 408 -1.86 24.46 -21.20
N LEU A 409 -1.61 24.88 -22.45
CA LEU A 409 -2.13 24.22 -23.64
C LEU A 409 -1.65 22.76 -23.75
N SER A 410 -0.35 22.52 -23.56
CA SER A 410 0.21 21.17 -23.67
C SER A 410 -0.31 20.25 -22.57
N TYR A 411 -0.45 20.75 -21.33
CA TYR A 411 -1.00 19.96 -20.22
C TYR A 411 -2.46 19.56 -20.48
N MET A 412 -3.30 20.53 -20.87
CA MET A 412 -4.71 20.27 -21.19
C MET A 412 -4.87 19.32 -22.37
N GLN A 413 -4.09 19.50 -23.44
CA GLN A 413 -4.12 18.59 -24.59
C GLN A 413 -3.68 17.17 -24.22
N THR A 414 -2.61 17.02 -23.45
CA THR A 414 -2.12 15.70 -23.03
C THR A 414 -3.12 15.01 -22.11
N LEU A 415 -3.57 15.67 -21.04
CA LEU A 415 -4.45 15.07 -20.05
C LEU A 415 -5.82 14.70 -20.62
N CYS A 416 -6.45 15.61 -21.37
CA CYS A 416 -7.78 15.34 -21.91
C CYS A 416 -7.79 14.21 -22.96
N ASN A 417 -6.62 13.80 -23.48
CA ASN A 417 -6.47 12.68 -24.40
C ASN A 417 -5.74 11.48 -23.75
N ILE A 418 -5.57 11.46 -22.43
CA ILE A 418 -4.85 10.40 -21.73
C ILE A 418 -5.65 9.08 -21.79
N SER A 419 -4.93 7.96 -21.96
CA SER A 419 -5.54 6.63 -22.07
C SER A 419 -5.21 5.72 -20.89
N THR A 420 -4.60 6.22 -19.81
CA THR A 420 -4.08 5.42 -18.68
C THR A 420 -5.11 4.41 -18.16
N VAL A 421 -6.32 4.87 -17.85
CA VAL A 421 -7.41 4.00 -17.35
C VAL A 421 -7.79 2.90 -18.34
N ALA A 422 -7.87 3.23 -19.63
CA ALA A 422 -8.19 2.26 -20.68
C ALA A 422 -7.06 1.26 -20.88
N THR A 423 -5.80 1.71 -20.82
CA THR A 423 -4.60 0.87 -20.89
C THR A 423 -4.55 -0.12 -19.72
N ALA A 424 -4.73 0.35 -18.48
CA ALA A 424 -4.77 -0.49 -17.29
C ALA A 424 -5.92 -1.51 -17.37
N THR A 425 -7.11 -1.07 -17.75
CA THR A 425 -8.28 -1.97 -17.95
C THR A 425 -7.98 -3.05 -18.98
N ALA A 426 -7.32 -2.71 -20.10
CA ALA A 426 -6.93 -3.67 -21.13
C ALA A 426 -5.85 -4.66 -20.65
N ALA A 427 -5.02 -4.26 -19.69
CA ALA A 427 -4.04 -5.10 -19.02
C ALA A 427 -4.65 -5.99 -17.92
N GLY A 428 -5.93 -5.83 -17.60
CA GLY A 428 -6.60 -6.54 -16.51
C GLY A 428 -6.47 -5.85 -15.14
N ASP A 429 -5.84 -4.68 -15.09
CA ASP A 429 -5.64 -3.88 -13.88
C ASP A 429 -6.90 -3.04 -13.60
N THR A 430 -7.97 -3.69 -13.16
CA THR A 430 -9.26 -3.06 -12.86
C THR A 430 -9.90 -3.65 -11.60
N PRO A 431 -10.54 -2.83 -10.74
CA PRO A 431 -10.69 -1.39 -10.86
C PRO A 431 -9.40 -0.61 -10.56
N LEU A 432 -9.17 0.46 -11.34
CA LEU A 432 -8.07 1.41 -11.16
C LEU A 432 -8.59 2.69 -10.49
N TYR A 433 -7.83 3.26 -9.57
CA TYR A 433 -8.00 4.64 -9.12
C TYR A 433 -6.67 5.40 -9.19
N THR A 434 -6.71 6.73 -9.21
CA THR A 434 -5.49 7.55 -9.18
C THR A 434 -5.18 7.91 -7.73
N GLY A 435 -4.26 7.19 -7.09
CA GLY A 435 -3.95 7.32 -5.66
C GLY A 435 -3.09 8.51 -5.30
N GLU A 436 -2.38 9.08 -6.28
CA GLU A 436 -1.70 10.34 -6.11
C GLU A 436 -1.71 11.21 -7.37
N TRP A 437 -2.07 12.48 -7.16
CA TRP A 437 -2.01 13.58 -8.12
C TRP A 437 -2.10 14.89 -7.35
N SER A 438 -1.69 15.99 -7.98
CA SER A 438 -1.78 17.33 -7.38
C SER A 438 -2.12 18.39 -8.45
N LEU A 439 -2.31 19.64 -8.04
CA LEU A 439 -2.46 20.74 -9.02
C LEU A 439 -1.09 21.25 -9.51
N ALA A 440 0.01 20.60 -9.13
CA ALA A 440 1.34 21.14 -9.34
C ALA A 440 1.73 21.20 -10.82
N THR A 441 2.30 22.34 -11.23
CA THR A 441 2.71 22.59 -12.61
C THR A 441 4.18 22.97 -12.70
N ALA A 442 4.87 22.48 -13.74
CA ALA A 442 6.27 22.84 -14.01
C ALA A 442 6.45 24.27 -14.57
N PHE A 443 5.42 25.11 -14.45
CA PHE A 443 5.35 26.48 -14.94
C PHE A 443 4.46 27.33 -14.02
N ASN A 444 4.68 28.64 -14.01
CA ASN A 444 3.83 29.57 -13.28
C ASN A 444 2.48 29.72 -13.97
N THR A 445 1.41 29.72 -13.20
CA THR A 445 0.04 29.81 -13.71
C THR A 445 -0.87 30.56 -12.74
N THR A 446 -2.13 30.74 -13.13
CA THR A 446 -3.15 31.48 -12.38
C THR A 446 -4.11 30.52 -11.68
N ASN A 447 -4.78 31.00 -10.62
CA ASN A 447 -5.84 30.22 -9.96
C ASN A 447 -6.98 29.84 -10.92
N ALA A 448 -7.29 30.69 -11.91
CA ALA A 448 -8.31 30.38 -12.92
C ALA A 448 -7.91 29.17 -13.77
N PHE A 449 -6.64 29.08 -14.17
CA PHE A 449 -6.14 27.87 -14.84
C PHE A 449 -6.12 26.68 -13.89
N LEU A 450 -5.69 26.83 -12.63
CA LEU A 450 -5.68 25.73 -11.66
C LEU A 450 -7.08 25.13 -11.41
N GLN A 451 -8.15 25.93 -11.45
CA GLN A 451 -9.53 25.42 -11.42
C GLN A 451 -9.83 24.56 -12.65
N GLN A 452 -9.55 25.08 -13.86
CA GLN A 452 -9.71 24.34 -15.11
C GLN A 452 -8.86 23.05 -15.13
N TRP A 453 -7.63 23.12 -14.66
CA TRP A 453 -6.70 22.00 -14.56
C TRP A 453 -7.19 20.94 -13.57
N GLY A 454 -7.69 21.36 -12.41
CA GLY A 454 -8.29 20.48 -11.41
C GLY A 454 -9.52 19.74 -11.95
N ASP A 455 -10.41 20.43 -12.67
CA ASP A 455 -11.57 19.79 -13.29
C ASP A 455 -11.18 18.78 -14.37
N ALA A 456 -10.24 19.12 -15.25
CA ALA A 456 -9.74 18.19 -16.26
C ALA A 456 -9.13 16.93 -15.63
N GLN A 457 -8.37 17.09 -14.54
CA GLN A 457 -7.79 15.98 -13.77
C GLN A 457 -8.89 15.12 -13.15
N LYS A 458 -9.84 15.70 -12.43
CA LYS A 458 -10.99 14.96 -11.87
C LYS A 458 -11.80 14.25 -12.95
N LEU A 459 -11.96 14.81 -14.15
CA LEU A 459 -12.65 14.14 -15.26
C LEU A 459 -11.88 12.90 -15.74
N ALA A 460 -10.55 12.98 -15.82
CA ALA A 460 -9.72 11.82 -16.15
C ALA A 460 -9.79 10.75 -15.04
N TRP A 461 -9.67 11.15 -13.77
CA TRP A 461 -9.57 10.23 -12.64
C TRP A 461 -10.90 9.69 -12.14
N ALA A 462 -12.01 10.40 -12.35
CA ALA A 462 -13.36 9.90 -12.03
C ALA A 462 -14.13 9.44 -13.28
N GLY A 463 -13.51 9.48 -14.46
CA GLY A 463 -14.11 9.11 -15.74
C GLY A 463 -14.46 7.61 -15.88
N PRO A 464 -14.94 7.21 -17.07
CA PRO A 464 -15.29 5.82 -17.35
C PRO A 464 -14.11 4.86 -17.12
N GLY A 465 -14.35 3.75 -16.41
CA GLY A 465 -13.35 2.71 -16.13
C GLY A 465 -12.49 2.95 -14.88
N SER A 466 -12.38 4.20 -14.41
CA SER A 466 -11.72 4.50 -13.13
C SER A 466 -12.73 4.39 -11.98
N VAL A 467 -12.27 4.11 -10.77
CA VAL A 467 -13.09 4.14 -9.55
C VAL A 467 -12.80 5.35 -8.67
N GLY A 468 -12.06 6.35 -9.16
CA GLY A 468 -11.93 7.65 -8.51
C GLY A 468 -10.49 8.06 -8.26
N TRP A 469 -10.27 8.87 -7.23
CA TRP A 469 -8.99 9.51 -6.99
C TRP A 469 -8.73 9.85 -5.53
N VAL A 470 -7.45 9.97 -5.20
CA VAL A 470 -6.94 10.43 -3.91
C VAL A 470 -5.90 11.53 -4.17
N PHE A 471 -6.16 12.75 -3.68
CA PHE A 471 -5.28 13.89 -3.91
C PHE A 471 -4.06 13.84 -2.98
N TRP A 472 -2.87 14.15 -3.49
CA TRP A 472 -1.66 14.34 -2.70
C TRP A 472 -1.43 15.84 -2.46
N ASN A 473 -1.68 16.38 -1.26
CA ASN A 473 -2.04 15.76 0.03
C ASN A 473 -3.16 16.53 0.75
N TRP A 474 -3.70 16.02 1.87
CA TRP A 474 -4.69 16.77 2.68
C TRP A 474 -4.17 18.15 3.11
N LYS A 475 -2.97 18.20 3.69
CA LYS A 475 -2.37 19.43 4.22
C LYS A 475 -0.85 19.46 4.16
N LEU A 476 -0.35 20.68 4.34
CA LEU A 476 1.05 21.04 4.56
C LEU A 476 1.14 22.03 5.73
N GLU A 477 2.32 22.15 6.35
CA GLU A 477 2.61 23.22 7.31
C GLU A 477 2.56 24.59 6.62
N GLU A 478 2.00 25.60 7.26
CA GLU A 478 1.69 26.89 6.63
C GLU A 478 2.93 27.56 6.01
N ASP A 479 4.09 27.41 6.63
CA ASP A 479 5.36 28.01 6.20
C ASP A 479 6.00 27.33 4.98
N ALA A 480 5.52 26.13 4.59
CA ALA A 480 5.86 25.49 3.32
C ALA A 480 5.52 26.37 2.10
N GLN A 481 4.68 27.40 2.29
CA GLN A 481 4.44 28.50 1.33
C GLN A 481 5.70 29.21 0.86
N THR A 482 6.75 29.26 1.68
CA THR A 482 7.96 30.04 1.41
C THR A 482 9.15 29.20 0.96
N TYR A 483 9.23 27.95 1.41
CA TYR A 483 10.28 26.99 1.07
C TYR A 483 9.84 25.56 1.46
N PRO A 484 10.18 24.50 0.72
CA PRO A 484 10.94 24.49 -0.54
C PRO A 484 10.09 24.69 -1.79
N ILE A 485 8.77 24.76 -1.67
CA ILE A 485 7.83 24.82 -2.79
C ILE A 485 7.19 26.20 -2.95
N ALA A 486 8.00 27.25 -2.84
CA ALA A 486 7.54 28.64 -2.88
C ALA A 486 6.61 28.91 -4.08
N GLY A 487 5.40 29.41 -3.82
CA GLY A 487 4.40 29.70 -4.85
C GLY A 487 3.59 28.50 -5.35
N ALA A 488 3.89 27.28 -4.89
CA ALA A 488 3.18 26.05 -5.24
C ALA A 488 2.42 25.41 -4.06
N TYR A 489 2.38 26.04 -2.89
CA TYR A 489 1.71 25.50 -1.69
C TYR A 489 0.26 25.05 -1.91
N LEU A 490 -0.56 25.91 -2.50
CA LEU A 490 -1.96 25.58 -2.82
C LEU A 490 -2.08 24.44 -3.83
N GLN A 491 -1.00 24.11 -4.54
CA GLN A 491 -1.02 23.04 -5.52
C GLN A 491 -0.84 21.66 -4.88
N TRP A 492 -0.41 21.60 -3.62
CA TRP A 492 -0.08 20.38 -2.88
C TRP A 492 -0.90 20.19 -1.58
N SER A 493 -1.69 21.19 -1.18
CA SER A 493 -2.59 21.12 -0.02
C SER A 493 -4.05 21.17 -0.46
N TYR A 494 -4.77 20.05 -0.39
CA TYR A 494 -6.19 19.99 -0.77
C TYR A 494 -7.04 20.91 0.11
N ARG A 495 -6.81 20.90 1.42
CA ARG A 495 -7.53 21.74 2.39
C ARG A 495 -7.45 23.21 1.99
N ASP A 496 -6.24 23.69 1.70
CA ASP A 496 -6.01 25.11 1.43
C ASP A 496 -6.40 25.48 -0.01
N ALA A 497 -6.24 24.56 -0.96
CA ALA A 497 -6.76 24.70 -2.33
C ALA A 497 -8.29 24.86 -2.33
N LEU A 498 -9.00 24.02 -1.56
CA LEU A 498 -10.45 24.09 -1.41
C LEU A 498 -10.87 25.42 -0.76
N ALA A 499 -10.21 25.83 0.32
CA ALA A 499 -10.46 27.11 0.98
C ALA A 499 -10.20 28.31 0.06
N ALA A 500 -9.22 28.21 -0.84
CA ALA A 500 -8.92 29.21 -1.87
C ALA A 500 -9.86 29.15 -3.09
N GLY A 501 -10.84 28.23 -3.11
CA GLY A 501 -11.81 28.08 -4.19
C GLY A 501 -11.25 27.41 -5.44
N LEU A 502 -10.14 26.65 -5.35
CA LEU A 502 -9.58 25.89 -6.47
C LEU A 502 -10.32 24.58 -6.74
N PHE A 503 -11.15 24.14 -5.80
CA PHE A 503 -12.04 22.99 -5.93
C PHE A 503 -13.47 23.37 -5.56
N THR A 504 -14.43 22.65 -6.15
CA THR A 504 -15.84 22.69 -5.74
C THR A 504 -16.01 22.08 -4.35
N ALA A 505 -17.02 22.54 -3.59
CA ALA A 505 -17.31 22.02 -2.26
C ALA A 505 -17.76 20.54 -2.29
N ASP A 506 -18.37 20.11 -3.39
CA ASP A 506 -18.61 18.70 -3.66
C ASP A 506 -17.51 18.15 -4.58
N PRO A 507 -16.73 17.13 -4.16
CA PRO A 507 -15.64 16.59 -4.97
C PRO A 507 -16.12 15.88 -6.24
N ALA A 508 -17.42 15.54 -6.34
CA ALA A 508 -18.02 14.97 -7.54
C ALA A 508 -18.47 16.04 -8.56
N GLU A 509 -18.57 17.31 -8.15
CA GLU A 509 -18.94 18.42 -9.04
C GLU A 509 -17.71 19.02 -9.75
N TYR A 510 -17.96 19.81 -10.79
CA TYR A 510 -16.95 20.50 -11.60
C TYR A 510 -17.35 21.97 -11.74
N PHE A 511 -16.39 22.88 -11.86
CA PHE A 511 -16.66 24.24 -12.31
C PHE A 511 -17.06 24.26 -13.79
N ASP A 512 -16.42 23.42 -14.61
CA ASP A 512 -16.74 23.18 -16.02
C ASP A 512 -16.64 21.70 -16.39
N GLU A 513 -17.79 21.03 -16.52
CA GLU A 513 -17.88 19.62 -16.96
C GLU A 513 -17.43 19.41 -18.41
N ASN A 514 -17.35 20.48 -19.22
CA ASN A 514 -16.97 20.44 -20.64
C ASN A 514 -15.52 20.91 -20.88
N VAL A 515 -14.73 21.07 -19.81
CA VAL A 515 -13.38 21.66 -19.86
C VAL A 515 -12.43 20.96 -20.84
N CYS A 516 -12.65 19.66 -21.10
CA CYS A 516 -11.86 18.88 -22.05
C CYS A 516 -12.35 18.92 -23.51
N VAL A 517 -13.58 19.37 -23.78
CA VAL A 517 -14.22 19.26 -25.10
C VAL A 517 -13.41 19.96 -26.20
N THR A 518 -12.80 21.10 -25.91
CA THR A 518 -11.98 21.85 -26.86
C THR A 518 -10.64 21.19 -27.18
N PHE A 519 -10.19 20.24 -26.36
CA PHE A 519 -8.88 19.60 -26.46
C PHE A 519 -8.93 18.19 -27.08
N LEU A 520 -10.10 17.55 -27.12
CA LEU A 520 -10.31 16.21 -27.67
C LEU A 520 -10.12 16.12 -29.21
N ASN A 521 -10.25 17.25 -29.93
CA ASN A 521 -10.21 17.29 -31.40
C ASN A 521 -9.01 18.07 -31.98
N ALA A 522 -8.17 18.67 -31.13
CA ALA A 522 -7.05 19.50 -31.59
C ALA A 522 -5.89 18.67 -32.19
N ALA A 523 -5.78 17.38 -31.87
CA ALA A 523 -4.76 16.48 -32.42
C ALA A 523 -5.01 16.08 -33.89
N ALA A 524 -6.24 16.20 -34.40
CA ALA A 524 -6.58 15.84 -35.78
C ALA A 524 -6.23 16.94 -36.82
N ASN A 525 -5.97 18.18 -36.38
CA ASN A 525 -5.76 19.33 -37.27
C ASN A 525 -4.29 19.77 -37.41
N SER A 526 -3.32 19.11 -36.76
CA SER A 526 -1.90 19.45 -36.87
C SER A 526 -1.14 18.68 -37.97
N THR A 527 -1.78 17.75 -38.67
CA THR A 527 -1.16 16.95 -39.76
C THR A 527 -1.41 17.51 -41.17
N THR A 528 -2.06 18.66 -41.33
CA THR A 528 -2.41 19.23 -42.64
C THR A 528 -1.69 20.52 -43.04
N THR A 529 -0.55 20.85 -42.43
CA THR A 529 0.28 22.00 -42.88
C THR A 529 1.75 21.65 -43.03
N THR A 530 2.04 20.70 -43.91
CA THR A 530 3.27 20.70 -44.72
C THR A 530 2.92 20.14 -46.10
N ALA A 531 2.70 21.03 -47.06
CA ALA A 531 2.69 20.75 -48.49
C ALA A 531 3.68 21.69 -49.17
#